data_AF-A0A9E0KBD1-F1
#
_entry.id   AF-A0A9E0KBD1-F1
#
_cell.length_a   1.000
_cell.length_b   1.000
_cell.length_c   1.000
_cell.angle_alpha   90.00
_cell.angle_beta   90.00
_cell.angle_gamma   90.00
#
_symmetry.space_group_name_H-M   'P 1'
#
loop_
_entity.id
_entity.type
_entity.pdbx_description
1 polymer ?
#
loop_
_entity_poly.entity_id
_entity_poly.type
_entity_poly.pdbx_seq_one_letter_code
_entity_poly.pdbx_strand_id
1 'polypeptide(L)'
;MGAYAHVTAAAQMLAKRFHNGIAGLATVMGKNPTTLANKLNPNYDSNQLTLEEAAEITDRTQDPAIADALAALCNRTTVALPTGDISMKDLAREFCRLTAECGHVGHKIDEAEHPDSEWGEQISPGERKQIAAELRHLLSATVGMLRRVEG
;
A
#
# COMPACT_ATOMS: atom_id res chain seq x y z
N MET A 1 22.91 7.68 -6.75
CA MET A 1 21.74 7.11 -6.04
C MET A 1 21.73 5.62 -6.33
N GLY A 2 21.74 4.77 -5.30
CA GLY A 2 21.81 3.32 -5.50
C GLY A 2 20.61 2.77 -6.27
N ALA A 3 20.79 1.66 -7.00
CA ALA A 3 19.78 1.06 -7.88
C ALA A 3 18.42 0.78 -7.19
N TYR A 4 18.42 0.61 -5.86
CA TYR A 4 17.25 0.26 -5.06
C TYR A 4 16.94 1.28 -3.95
N ALA A 5 17.38 2.53 -4.12
CA ALA A 5 17.24 3.57 -3.10
C ALA A 5 15.80 3.81 -2.63
N HIS A 6 14.80 3.57 -3.50
CA HIS A 6 13.38 3.71 -3.16
C HIS A 6 12.90 2.65 -2.15
N VAL A 7 13.44 1.43 -2.18
CA VAL A 7 13.14 0.38 -1.19
C VAL A 7 13.70 0.76 0.17
N THR A 8 14.98 1.16 0.21
CA THR A 8 15.62 1.62 1.46
C THR A 8 14.96 2.87 2.00
N ALA A 9 14.53 3.79 1.13
CA ALA A 9 13.81 5.00 1.53
C ALA A 9 12.44 4.67 2.15
N ALA A 10 11.71 3.68 1.63
CA ALA A 10 10.47 3.21 2.25
C ALA A 10 10.73 2.70 3.67
N ALA A 11 11.71 1.82 3.85
CA ALA A 11 12.09 1.31 5.18
C ALA A 11 12.52 2.44 6.13
N GLN A 12 13.29 3.42 5.64
CA GLN A 12 13.72 4.57 6.44
C GLN A 12 12.53 5.44 6.87
N MET A 13 11.56 5.65 5.98
CA MET A 13 10.34 6.40 6.29
C MET A 13 9.56 5.74 7.42
N LEU A 14 9.36 4.42 7.33
CA LEU A 14 8.68 3.65 8.37
C LEU A 14 9.42 3.74 9.71
N ALA A 15 10.74 3.56 9.69
CA ALA A 15 11.55 3.66 10.90
C ALA A 15 11.50 5.05 11.56
N LYS A 16 11.43 6.12 10.77
CA LYS A 16 11.27 7.49 11.30
C LYS A 16 9.89 7.72 11.92
N ARG A 17 8.85 7.05 11.43
CA ARG A 17 7.47 7.16 11.95
C ARG A 17 7.20 6.25 13.15
N PHE A 18 8.05 5.26 13.38
CA PHE A 18 7.93 4.37 14.52
C PHE A 18 8.04 5.13 15.85
N HIS A 19 7.48 4.58 16.93
CA HIS A 19 7.57 5.18 18.25
C HIS A 19 9.04 5.34 18.67
N ASN A 20 9.45 6.56 19.04
CA ASN A 20 10.84 6.97 19.29
C ASN A 20 11.78 6.86 18.07
N GLY A 21 11.23 6.89 16.85
CA GLY A 21 11.96 6.90 15.59
C GLY A 21 12.85 5.68 15.37
N ILE A 22 13.93 5.87 14.61
CA ILE A 22 14.87 4.79 14.24
C ILE A 22 15.48 4.13 15.49
N ALA A 23 15.75 4.91 16.54
CA ALA A 23 16.32 4.39 17.78
C ALA A 23 15.33 3.50 18.55
N GLY A 24 14.06 3.90 18.60
CA GLY A 24 13.00 3.07 19.17
C GLY A 24 12.82 1.76 18.41
N LEU A 25 12.80 1.84 17.08
CA LEU A 25 12.70 0.65 16.23
C LEU A 25 13.92 -0.27 16.41
N ALA A 26 15.13 0.27 16.40
CA ALA A 26 16.35 -0.50 16.65
C ALA A 26 16.30 -1.24 17.99
N THR A 27 15.81 -0.56 19.04
CA THR A 27 15.70 -1.15 20.38
C THR A 27 14.77 -2.36 20.38
N VAL A 28 13.57 -2.25 19.79
CA VAL A 28 12.63 -3.38 19.75
C VAL A 28 13.11 -4.51 18.84
N MET A 29 13.92 -4.21 17.83
CA MET A 29 14.60 -5.19 16.97
C MET A 29 15.86 -5.80 17.60
N GLY A 30 16.27 -5.37 18.80
CA GLY A 30 17.51 -5.83 19.43
C GLY A 30 18.79 -5.41 18.68
N LYS A 31 18.75 -4.28 17.95
CA LYS A 31 19.83 -3.78 17.10
C LYS A 31 20.42 -2.48 17.65
N ASN A 32 21.67 -2.19 17.27
CA ASN A 32 22.28 -0.91 17.56
C ASN A 32 21.63 0.22 16.72
N PRO A 33 21.17 1.34 17.33
CA PRO A 33 20.52 2.44 16.62
C PRO A 33 21.35 3.05 15.50
N THR A 34 22.65 3.26 15.71
CA THR A 34 23.55 3.84 14.70
C THR A 34 23.75 2.88 13.54
N THR A 35 23.91 1.59 13.83
CA THR A 35 24.00 0.56 12.78
C THR A 35 22.73 0.51 11.94
N LEU A 36 21.54 0.50 12.57
CA LEU A 36 20.28 0.51 11.82
C LEU A 36 20.10 1.79 11.01
N ALA A 37 20.43 2.96 11.58
CA ALA A 37 20.35 4.23 10.87
C ALA A 37 21.25 4.25 9.61
N ASN A 38 22.46 3.71 9.71
CA ASN A 38 23.37 3.58 8.56
C ASN A 38 22.82 2.62 7.51
N LYS A 39 22.22 1.49 7.93
CA LYS A 39 21.56 0.53 7.01
C LYS A 39 20.37 1.12 6.28
N LEU A 40 19.62 1.99 6.94
CA LEU A 40 18.47 2.68 6.37
C LEU A 40 18.85 3.94 5.60
N ASN A 41 20.13 4.26 5.44
CA ASN A 41 20.58 5.42 4.66
C ASN A 41 20.85 5.01 3.20
N PRO A 42 20.04 5.47 2.22
CA PRO A 42 20.21 5.09 0.81
C PRO A 42 21.51 5.60 0.17
N ASN A 43 22.24 6.49 0.85
CA ASN A 43 23.51 7.06 0.41
C ASN A 43 24.73 6.44 1.12
N TYR A 44 24.53 5.40 1.93
CA TYR A 44 25.59 4.77 2.70
C TYR A 44 25.88 3.36 2.18
N ASP A 45 26.99 3.20 1.45
CA ASP A 45 27.25 1.98 0.67
C ASP A 45 27.72 0.78 1.50
N SER A 46 28.25 1.00 2.71
CA SER A 46 28.92 -0.05 3.50
C SER A 46 27.99 -0.90 4.35
N ASN A 47 26.79 -0.41 4.69
CA ASN A 47 25.84 -1.13 5.54
C ASN A 47 24.53 -1.24 4.78
N GLN A 48 24.21 -2.44 4.32
CA GLN A 48 23.00 -2.70 3.55
C GLN A 48 21.89 -3.23 4.46
N LEU A 49 20.65 -2.81 4.19
CA LEU A 49 19.45 -3.38 4.79
C LEU A 49 19.27 -4.81 4.28
N THR A 50 19.18 -5.79 5.19
CA THR A 50 18.93 -7.18 4.79
C THR A 50 17.43 -7.43 4.57
N LEU A 51 17.07 -8.50 3.86
CA LEU A 51 15.68 -8.90 3.68
C LEU A 51 14.99 -9.28 5.00
N GLU A 52 15.71 -9.90 5.92
CA GLU A 52 15.20 -10.22 7.25
C GLU A 52 14.89 -8.96 8.06
N GLU A 53 15.75 -7.95 7.98
CA GLU A 53 15.50 -6.65 8.61
C GLU A 53 14.31 -5.93 7.97
N ALA A 54 14.21 -5.96 6.64
CA ALA A 54 13.07 -5.40 5.93
C ALA A 54 11.75 -6.09 6.36
N ALA A 55 11.75 -7.43 6.45
CA ALA A 55 10.60 -8.21 6.90
C ALA A 55 10.24 -7.91 8.36
N GLU A 56 11.23 -7.82 9.26
CA GLU A 56 11.01 -7.48 10.66
C GLU A 56 10.46 -6.05 10.82
N ILE A 57 10.94 -5.08 10.02
CA ILE A 57 10.36 -3.74 10.00
C ILE A 57 8.89 -3.80 9.59
N THR A 58 8.57 -4.49 8.49
CA THR A 58 7.19 -4.67 8.03
C THR A 58 6.29 -5.33 9.09
N ASP A 59 6.76 -6.37 9.76
CA ASP A 59 5.99 -7.05 10.81
C ASP A 59 5.74 -6.13 12.02
N ARG A 60 6.74 -5.35 12.44
CA ARG A 60 6.58 -4.45 13.59
C ARG A 60 5.73 -3.22 13.28
N THR A 61 5.76 -2.73 12.04
CA THR A 61 4.99 -1.54 11.64
C THR A 61 3.62 -1.88 11.08
N GLN A 62 3.40 -3.13 10.65
CA GLN A 62 2.22 -3.57 9.89
C GLN A 62 1.92 -2.64 8.69
N ASP A 63 2.98 -2.10 8.07
CA ASP A 63 2.90 -1.13 6.97
C ASP A 63 3.50 -1.74 5.70
N PRO A 64 2.76 -1.78 4.57
CA PRO A 64 3.17 -2.45 3.35
C PRO A 64 4.19 -1.67 2.52
N ALA A 65 4.62 -0.47 2.91
CA ALA A 65 5.42 0.41 2.04
C ALA A 65 6.70 -0.23 1.47
N ILE A 66 7.36 -1.11 2.23
CA ILE A 66 8.53 -1.87 1.73
C ILE A 66 8.12 -2.87 0.65
N ALA A 67 7.02 -3.61 0.87
CA ALA A 67 6.48 -4.56 -0.09
C ALA A 67 5.98 -3.84 -1.36
N ASP A 68 5.35 -2.68 -1.24
CA ASP A 68 4.95 -1.83 -2.37
C ASP A 68 6.17 -1.37 -3.18
N ALA A 69 7.23 -0.93 -2.51
CA ALA A 69 8.47 -0.54 -3.19
C ALA A 69 9.12 -1.71 -3.94
N LEU A 70 9.08 -2.93 -3.39
CA LEU A 70 9.56 -4.13 -4.07
C LEU A 70 8.64 -4.54 -5.23
N ALA A 71 7.32 -4.47 -5.06
CA ALA A 71 6.36 -4.81 -6.10
C ALA A 71 6.50 -3.89 -7.33
N ALA A 72 6.80 -2.61 -7.10
CA ALA A 72 7.03 -1.63 -8.15
C ALA A 72 8.19 -2.00 -9.09
N LEU A 73 9.21 -2.73 -8.61
CA LEU A 73 10.32 -3.21 -9.45
C LEU A 73 9.84 -4.14 -10.58
N CYS A 74 8.69 -4.79 -10.41
CA CYS A 74 8.11 -5.71 -11.38
C CYS A 74 6.83 -5.15 -12.01
N ASN A 75 6.58 -3.84 -11.91
CA ASN A 75 5.32 -3.20 -12.34
C ASN A 75 4.08 -3.85 -11.71
N ARG A 76 4.18 -4.21 -10.42
CA ARG A 76 3.07 -4.74 -9.64
C ARG A 76 2.73 -3.78 -8.50
N THR A 77 1.50 -3.88 -8.02
CA THR A 77 1.06 -3.27 -6.76
C THR A 77 0.73 -4.37 -5.77
N THR A 78 0.93 -4.12 -4.48
CA THR A 78 0.28 -4.96 -3.47
C THR A 78 -1.19 -4.59 -3.37
N VAL A 79 -2.00 -5.56 -2.94
CA VAL A 79 -3.43 -5.37 -2.67
C VAL A 79 -3.68 -5.90 -1.27
N ALA A 80 -4.23 -5.07 -0.40
CA ALA A 80 -4.63 -5.49 0.93
C ALA A 80 -5.70 -6.58 0.83
N LEU A 81 -5.51 -7.66 1.57
CA LEU A 81 -6.50 -8.73 1.61
C LEU A 81 -7.67 -8.33 2.51
N PRO A 82 -8.86 -8.92 2.30
CA PRO A 82 -9.97 -8.73 3.22
C PRO A 82 -9.57 -9.19 4.62
N THR A 83 -9.96 -8.42 5.64
CA THR A 83 -9.68 -8.76 7.03
C THR A 83 -10.65 -9.82 7.55
N GLY A 84 -10.13 -10.82 8.27
CA GLY A 84 -10.93 -11.89 8.87
C GLY A 84 -11.30 -13.03 7.91
N ASP A 85 -11.99 -14.04 8.46
CA ASP A 85 -12.45 -15.20 7.70
C ASP A 85 -13.81 -14.92 7.05
N ILE A 86 -13.78 -14.33 5.85
CA ILE A 86 -14.98 -13.98 5.09
C ILE A 86 -15.37 -15.14 4.17
N SER A 87 -16.64 -15.54 4.16
CA SER A 87 -17.09 -16.61 3.27
C SER A 87 -17.02 -16.19 1.80
N MET A 88 -16.90 -17.15 0.87
CA MET A 88 -16.98 -16.86 -0.57
C MET A 88 -18.28 -16.14 -0.95
N LYS A 89 -19.40 -16.51 -0.29
CA LYS A 89 -20.70 -15.89 -0.52
C LYS A 89 -20.71 -14.41 -0.12
N ASP A 90 -20.08 -14.08 0.99
CA ASP A 90 -20.02 -12.70 1.48
C ASP A 90 -19.04 -11.86 0.65
N LEU A 91 -17.91 -12.43 0.23
CA LEU A 91 -17.01 -11.77 -0.72
C LEU A 91 -17.69 -11.49 -2.06
N ALA A 92 -18.45 -12.44 -2.61
CA ALA A 92 -19.20 -12.25 -3.84
C ALA A 92 -20.27 -11.16 -3.70
N ARG A 93 -20.98 -11.11 -2.56
CA ARG A 93 -21.94 -10.04 -2.26
C ARG A 93 -21.26 -8.69 -2.22
N GLU A 94 -20.13 -8.60 -1.52
CA GLU A 94 -19.37 -7.36 -1.40
C GLU A 94 -18.79 -6.91 -2.74
N PHE A 95 -18.29 -7.84 -3.55
CA PHE A 95 -17.87 -7.59 -4.93
C PHE A 95 -19.00 -7.01 -5.79
N CYS A 96 -20.19 -7.62 -5.79
CA CYS A 96 -21.33 -7.11 -6.55
C CYS A 96 -21.73 -5.71 -6.08
N ARG A 97 -21.76 -5.47 -4.76
CA ARG A 97 -22.09 -4.17 -4.18
C ARG A 97 -21.10 -3.09 -4.61
N LEU A 98 -19.80 -3.36 -4.46
CA LEU A 98 -18.73 -2.44 -4.83
C LEU A 98 -18.66 -2.20 -6.34
N THR A 99 -18.97 -3.21 -7.16
CA THR A 99 -19.02 -3.05 -8.62
C THR A 99 -20.14 -2.10 -9.03
N ALA A 100 -21.32 -2.20 -8.41
CA ALA A 100 -22.41 -1.27 -8.66
C ALA A 100 -22.07 0.16 -8.20
N GLU A 101 -21.41 0.30 -7.04
CA GLU A 101 -20.94 1.59 -6.51
C GLU A 101 -19.88 2.25 -7.41
N CYS A 102 -18.88 1.49 -7.84
CA CYS A 102 -17.89 1.94 -8.82
C CYS A 102 -18.52 2.29 -10.17
N GLY A 103 -19.57 1.57 -10.62
CA GLY A 103 -20.31 1.92 -11.82
C GLY A 103 -21.02 3.28 -11.70
N HIS A 104 -21.64 3.54 -10.54
CA HIS A 104 -22.26 4.84 -10.24
C HIS A 104 -21.24 5.97 -10.19
N VAL A 105 -20.08 5.73 -9.57
CA VAL A 105 -18.98 6.68 -9.52
C VAL A 105 -18.39 6.95 -10.90
N GLY A 106 -18.15 5.90 -11.70
CA GLY A 106 -17.66 6.04 -13.07
C GLY A 106 -18.62 6.84 -13.93
N HIS A 107 -19.93 6.63 -13.77
CA HIS A 107 -20.95 7.43 -14.45
C HIS A 107 -20.90 8.91 -14.05
N LYS A 108 -20.72 9.23 -12.77
CA LYS A 108 -20.56 10.63 -12.32
C LYS A 108 -19.29 11.29 -12.88
N ILE A 109 -18.20 10.54 -12.99
CA ILE A 109 -16.95 11.03 -13.60
C ILE A 109 -17.20 11.33 -15.07
N ASP A 110 -17.81 10.39 -15.80
CA ASP A 110 -18.15 10.53 -17.23
C ASP A 110 -19.08 11.73 -17.48
N GLU A 111 -20.11 11.92 -16.65
CA GLU A 111 -20.99 13.09 -16.70
C GLU A 111 -20.22 14.40 -16.41
N ALA A 112 -19.29 14.40 -15.46
CA ALA A 112 -18.49 15.58 -15.12
C ALA A 112 -17.44 15.92 -16.19
N GLU A 113 -16.93 14.91 -16.91
CA GLU A 113 -15.99 15.03 -18.02
C GLU A 113 -16.68 15.34 -19.37
N HIS A 114 -18.02 15.36 -19.43
CA HIS A 114 -18.78 15.67 -20.64
C HIS A 114 -18.52 17.12 -21.11
N PRO A 115 -18.32 17.39 -22.41
CA PRO A 115 -18.01 18.73 -22.93
C PRO A 115 -19.02 19.84 -22.58
N ASP A 116 -20.27 19.45 -22.29
CA ASP A 116 -21.39 20.34 -21.95
C ASP A 116 -21.66 20.44 -20.43
N SER A 117 -20.80 19.86 -19.59
CA SER A 117 -20.88 19.94 -18.13
C SER A 117 -20.55 21.35 -17.63
N GLU A 118 -21.38 21.88 -16.72
CA GLU A 118 -21.21 23.20 -16.08
C GLU A 118 -19.89 23.29 -15.28
N TRP A 119 -19.25 22.15 -14.96
CA TRP A 119 -18.09 22.01 -14.07
C TRP A 119 -16.81 21.51 -14.76
N GLY A 120 -16.71 21.71 -16.09
CA GLY A 120 -15.55 21.41 -16.94
C GLY A 120 -14.25 21.04 -16.20
N GLU A 121 -13.90 19.75 -16.32
CA GLU A 121 -12.56 19.15 -16.15
C GLU A 121 -12.04 18.70 -14.77
N GLN A 122 -12.67 18.92 -13.62
CA GLN A 122 -11.95 18.65 -12.34
C GLN A 122 -12.69 17.85 -11.27
N ILE A 123 -12.36 16.55 -11.19
CA ILE A 123 -12.60 15.69 -10.01
C ILE A 123 -11.91 16.32 -8.78
N SER A 124 -12.68 16.64 -7.75
CA SER A 124 -12.17 17.24 -6.51
C SER A 124 -11.26 16.28 -5.72
N PRO A 125 -10.38 16.79 -4.83
CA PRO A 125 -9.55 15.94 -3.97
C PRO A 125 -10.35 14.95 -3.10
N GLY A 126 -11.56 15.35 -2.66
CA GLY A 126 -12.46 14.49 -1.89
C GLY A 126 -13.00 13.34 -2.72
N GLU A 127 -13.47 13.61 -3.94
CA GLU A 127 -13.95 12.60 -4.87
C GLU A 127 -12.82 11.64 -5.27
N ARG A 128 -11.62 12.14 -5.59
CA ARG A 128 -10.45 11.28 -5.88
C ARG A 128 -10.15 10.32 -4.73
N LYS A 129 -10.23 10.81 -3.48
CA LYS A 129 -10.00 9.98 -2.28
C LYS A 129 -11.08 8.90 -2.14
N GLN A 130 -12.34 9.25 -2.39
CA GLN A 130 -13.47 8.31 -2.35
C GLN A 130 -13.34 7.24 -3.43
N ILE A 131 -13.16 7.64 -4.71
CA ILE A 131 -12.96 6.73 -5.85
C ILE A 131 -11.83 5.74 -5.56
N ALA A 132 -10.69 6.25 -5.08
CA ALA A 132 -9.54 5.41 -4.78
C ALA A 132 -9.77 4.44 -3.61
N ALA A 133 -10.65 4.78 -2.65
CA ALA A 133 -11.03 3.87 -1.57
C ALA A 133 -11.93 2.75 -2.08
N GLU A 134 -12.94 3.07 -2.89
CA GLU A 134 -13.87 2.10 -3.49
C GLU A 134 -13.14 1.11 -4.40
N LEU A 135 -12.26 1.60 -5.30
CA LEU A 135 -11.44 0.74 -6.16
C LEU A 135 -10.54 -0.21 -5.36
N ARG A 136 -9.95 0.27 -4.25
CA ARG A 136 -9.14 -0.58 -3.37
C ARG A 136 -9.98 -1.65 -2.69
N HIS A 137 -11.19 -1.33 -2.23
CA HIS A 137 -12.09 -2.32 -1.66
C HIS A 137 -12.50 -3.37 -2.70
N LEU A 138 -12.79 -2.95 -3.94
CA LEU A 138 -13.16 -3.86 -5.02
C LEU A 138 -12.01 -4.83 -5.33
N LEU A 139 -10.78 -4.32 -5.46
CA LEU A 139 -9.59 -5.14 -5.67
C LEU A 139 -9.37 -6.11 -4.50
N SER A 140 -9.55 -5.66 -3.26
CA SER A 140 -9.42 -6.51 -2.07
C SER A 140 -10.42 -7.67 -2.08
N ALA A 141 -11.70 -7.39 -2.33
CA ALA A 141 -12.74 -8.42 -2.44
C ALA A 141 -12.43 -9.41 -3.56
N THR A 142 -12.02 -8.90 -4.74
CA THR A 142 -11.67 -9.71 -5.91
C THR A 142 -10.49 -10.64 -5.63
N VAL A 143 -9.41 -10.14 -5.03
CA VAL A 143 -8.24 -10.96 -4.66
C VAL A 143 -8.61 -11.97 -3.57
N GLY A 144 -9.47 -11.60 -2.63
CA GLY A 144 -10.01 -12.51 -1.61
C GLY A 144 -10.79 -13.67 -2.21
N MET A 145 -11.58 -13.41 -3.27
CA MET A 145 -12.28 -14.44 -4.05
C MET A 145 -11.28 -15.30 -4.82
N LEU A 146 -10.31 -14.68 -5.52
CA LEU A 146 -9.31 -15.38 -6.32
C LEU A 146 -8.56 -16.41 -5.48
N ARG A 147 -8.07 -16.03 -4.29
CA ARG A 147 -7.40 -16.97 -3.38
C ARG A 147 -8.24 -18.21 -3.06
N ARG A 148 -9.54 -18.03 -2.80
CA ARG A 148 -10.44 -19.17 -2.49
C ARG A 148 -10.69 -20.07 -3.69
N VAL A 149 -10.61 -19.53 -4.91
CA VAL A 149 -10.71 -20.32 -6.14
C VAL A 149 -9.41 -21.09 -6.41
N GLU A 150 -8.27 -20.49 -6.10
CA GLU A 150 -6.94 -21.08 -6.34
C GLU A 150 -6.53 -22.12 -5.28
N GLY A 151 -7.07 -22.05 -4.07
CA GLY A 151 -6.80 -22.98 -2.96
C GLY A 151 -5.78 -22.46 -1.97
#